data_AF-A0A254P470-F1
#
_entry.id   AF-A0A254P470-F1
#
_cell.length_a   1.000
_cell.length_b   1.000
_cell.length_c   1.000
_cell.angle_alpha   90.00
_cell.angle_beta   90.00
_cell.angle_gamma   90.00
#
_symmetry.space_group_name_H-M   'P 1'
#
loop_
_entity.id
_entity.type
_entity.pdbx_description
1 polymer ?
#
loop_
_entity_poly.entity_id
_entity_poly.type
_entity_poly.pdbx_seq_one_letter_code
_entity_poly.pdbx_strand_id
1 'polypeptide(L)'
;MEQALTEIGKLADKIGERHWKINFFDPALDLLSGRVRVKNQLPSGYSDRAQRVYAAVYRSWVFGGMGSWNDVPPYSAHEHGLSAEFDACSDALYSAMQEALEAAVNESAEQE
;
A
#
# COMPACT_ATOMS: atom_id res chain seq x y z
N MET A 1 0.42 -7.93 -3.16
CA MET A 1 0.64 -6.63 -2.48
C MET A 1 2.10 -6.30 -2.20
N GLU A 2 2.89 -7.17 -1.55
CA GLU A 2 4.30 -6.88 -1.20
C GLU A 2 5.17 -6.42 -2.38
N GLN A 3 5.09 -7.13 -3.51
CA GLN A 3 5.79 -6.75 -4.73
C GLN A 3 5.36 -5.36 -5.23
N ALA A 4 4.05 -5.07 -5.27
CA ALA A 4 3.53 -3.79 -5.73
C ALA A 4 3.99 -2.62 -4.84
N LEU A 5 3.98 -2.80 -3.51
CA LEU A 5 4.53 -1.83 -2.55
C LEU A 5 6.03 -1.59 -2.75
N THR A 6 6.77 -2.65 -3.05
CA THR A 6 8.21 -2.57 -3.31
C THR A 6 8.50 -1.80 -4.60
N GLU A 7 7.80 -2.10 -5.69
CA GLU A 7 8.01 -1.45 -6.98
C GLU A 7 7.58 0.01 -6.97
N ILE A 8 6.41 0.35 -6.41
CA ILE A 8 5.97 1.75 -6.32
C ILE A 8 6.85 2.57 -5.38
N GLY A 9 7.43 1.96 -4.34
CA GLY A 9 8.45 2.58 -3.50
C GLY A 9 9.73 2.90 -4.26
N LYS A 10 10.22 1.97 -5.11
CA LYS A 10 11.36 2.24 -6.00
C LYS A 10 11.04 3.35 -7.00
N LEU A 11 9.84 3.35 -7.58
CA LEU A 11 9.40 4.41 -8.47
C LEU A 11 9.39 5.77 -7.75
N ALA A 12 8.81 5.85 -6.55
CA ALA A 12 8.78 7.08 -5.76
C ALA A 12 10.17 7.65 -5.52
N ASP A 13 11.18 6.81 -5.24
CA ASP A 13 12.58 7.25 -5.16
C ASP A 13 13.09 7.80 -6.50
N LYS A 14 12.82 7.11 -7.62
CA LYS A 14 13.29 7.49 -8.96
C LYS A 14 12.74 8.84 -9.44
N ILE A 15 11.49 9.17 -9.10
CA ILE A 15 10.80 10.38 -9.54
C ILE A 15 10.96 11.55 -8.55
N GLY A 16 11.84 11.44 -7.54
CA GLY A 16 12.07 12.51 -6.56
C GLY A 16 11.01 12.61 -5.46
N GLU A 17 10.08 11.67 -5.41
CA GLU A 17 8.91 11.64 -4.52
C GLU A 17 9.13 10.69 -3.31
N ARG A 18 10.38 10.55 -2.86
CA ARG A 18 10.84 9.59 -1.83
C ARG A 18 10.05 9.62 -0.52
N HIS A 19 9.44 10.75 -0.18
CA HIS A 19 8.63 10.87 1.03
C HIS A 19 7.44 9.89 1.02
N TRP A 20 6.90 9.52 -0.15
CA TRP A 20 5.84 8.51 -0.24
C TRP A 20 6.32 7.13 0.18
N LYS A 21 7.50 6.73 -0.28
CA LYS A 21 8.14 5.48 0.13
C LYS A 21 8.32 5.42 1.65
N ILE A 22 8.95 6.44 2.22
CA ILE A 22 9.30 6.47 3.65
C ILE A 22 8.05 6.49 4.53
N ASN A 23 7.02 7.26 4.15
CA ASN A 23 5.88 7.51 5.02
C ASN A 23 4.73 6.52 4.84
N PHE A 24 4.61 5.89 3.66
CA PHE A 24 3.46 5.04 3.32
C PHE A 24 3.86 3.63 2.92
N PHE A 25 4.75 3.47 1.93
CA PHE A 25 5.01 2.15 1.33
C PHE A 25 5.91 1.25 2.20
N ASP A 26 7.05 1.74 2.68
CA ASP A 26 7.93 0.96 3.57
C ASP A 26 7.22 0.59 4.89
N PRO A 27 6.49 1.52 5.55
CA PRO A 27 5.70 1.17 6.73
C PRO A 27 4.60 0.14 6.46
N ALA A 28 3.98 0.15 5.28
CA ALA A 28 3.00 -0.88 4.90
C ALA A 28 3.65 -2.25 4.73
N LEU A 29 4.87 -2.33 4.19
CA LEU A 29 5.65 -3.57 4.12
C LEU A 29 6.01 -4.11 5.51
N ASP A 30 6.38 -3.23 6.44
CA ASP A 30 6.67 -3.61 7.83
C ASP A 30 5.43 -4.17 8.56
N LEU A 31 4.25 -3.59 8.32
CA LEU A 31 2.98 -4.09 8.84
C LEU A 31 2.62 -5.45 8.21
N LEU A 32 2.75 -5.57 6.88
CA LEU A 32 2.41 -6.81 6.16
C LEU A 32 3.28 -7.99 6.60
N SER A 33 4.58 -7.75 6.76
CA SER A 33 5.55 -8.77 7.20
C SER A 33 5.46 -9.11 8.70
N GLY A 34 4.69 -8.35 9.48
CA GLY A 34 4.57 -8.53 10.93
C GLY A 34 5.77 -8.03 11.73
N ARG A 35 6.71 -7.29 11.11
CA ARG A 35 7.81 -6.61 11.80
C ARG A 35 7.30 -5.56 12.79
N VAL A 36 6.21 -4.89 12.44
CA VAL A 36 5.51 -3.94 13.31
C VAL A 36 4.20 -4.57 13.77
N ARG A 37 3.98 -4.59 15.10
CA ARG A 37 2.75 -5.11 15.67
C ARG A 37 1.60 -4.14 15.42
N VAL A 38 0.51 -4.67 14.87
CA VAL A 38 -0.72 -3.93 14.61
C VAL A 38 -1.50 -3.76 15.92
N LYS A 39 -2.03 -2.56 16.17
CA LYS A 39 -3.14 -2.39 17.14
C LYS A 39 -4.43 -2.78 16.42
N ASN A 40 -5.21 -3.70 16.98
CA ASN A 40 -6.42 -4.26 16.37
C ASN A 40 -7.22 -3.20 15.61
N GLN A 41 -7.21 -3.28 14.27
CA GLN A 41 -7.92 -2.36 13.38
C GLN A 41 -9.26 -2.94 12.92
N LEU A 42 -9.30 -4.26 12.73
CA LEU A 42 -10.53 -5.01 12.55
C LEU A 42 -11.05 -5.50 13.91
N PRO A 43 -12.36 -5.83 14.02
CA PRO A 43 -12.92 -6.48 15.19
C PRO A 43 -12.18 -7.77 15.60
N SER A 44 -12.36 -8.23 16.84
CA SER A 44 -11.68 -9.41 17.38
C SER A 44 -12.03 -10.74 16.70
N GLY A 45 -13.05 -10.76 15.82
CA GLY A 45 -13.43 -11.94 15.03
C GLY A 45 -12.62 -12.17 13.76
N TYR A 46 -11.55 -11.38 13.52
CA TYR A 46 -10.67 -11.47 12.36
C TYR A 46 -9.30 -11.99 12.74
N SER A 47 -8.67 -12.79 11.87
CA SER A 47 -7.37 -13.40 12.12
C SER A 47 -6.25 -12.35 12.28
N ASP A 48 -5.15 -12.71 12.93
CA ASP A 48 -3.96 -11.85 13.01
C ASP A 48 -3.40 -11.47 11.63
N ARG A 49 -3.54 -12.36 10.64
CA ARG A 49 -3.13 -12.09 9.27
C ARG A 49 -4.07 -11.05 8.63
N ALA A 50 -5.38 -11.18 8.80
CA ALA A 50 -6.36 -10.20 8.35
C ALA A 50 -6.08 -8.82 8.94
N GLN A 51 -5.78 -8.74 10.25
CA GLN A 51 -5.40 -7.50 10.94
C GLN A 51 -4.17 -6.84 10.28
N ARG A 52 -3.12 -7.61 9.97
CA ARG A 52 -1.90 -7.12 9.30
C ARG A 52 -2.16 -6.64 7.89
N VAL A 53 -2.89 -7.42 7.09
CA VAL A 53 -3.21 -7.07 5.71
C VAL A 53 -4.05 -5.79 5.67
N TYR A 54 -5.10 -5.71 6.49
CA TYR A 54 -5.95 -4.52 6.58
C TYR A 54 -5.14 -3.27 6.99
N ALA A 55 -4.31 -3.38 8.03
CA ALA A 55 -3.48 -2.25 8.47
C ALA A 55 -2.47 -1.82 7.39
N ALA A 56 -1.89 -2.76 6.64
CA ALA A 56 -0.98 -2.46 5.55
C ALA A 56 -1.71 -1.74 4.38
N VAL A 57 -2.90 -2.22 4.00
CA VAL A 57 -3.75 -1.54 3.00
C VAL A 57 -4.08 -0.13 3.46
N TYR A 58 -4.59 0.03 4.69
CA TYR A 58 -4.95 1.34 5.24
C TYR A 58 -3.75 2.30 5.29
N ARG A 59 -2.56 1.81 5.69
CA ARG A 59 -1.34 2.62 5.75
C ARG A 59 -0.85 3.09 4.38
N SER A 60 -1.11 2.32 3.34
CA SER A 60 -0.64 2.63 1.98
C SER A 60 -1.73 3.18 1.06
N TRP A 61 -2.95 3.39 1.55
CA TRP A 61 -4.06 3.92 0.75
C TRP A 61 -3.85 5.40 0.41
N VAL A 62 -3.25 5.67 -0.75
CA VAL A 62 -2.82 7.00 -1.19
C VAL A 62 -3.60 7.53 -2.40
N PHE A 63 -4.59 6.78 -2.90
CA PHE A 63 -5.31 7.03 -4.16
C PHE A 63 -6.57 7.89 -4.01
N GLY A 64 -6.48 9.03 -3.30
CA GLY A 64 -7.59 9.98 -3.20
C GLY A 64 -7.36 11.08 -2.16
N GLY A 65 -8.29 12.04 -2.10
CA GLY A 65 -8.18 13.23 -1.24
C GLY A 65 -7.26 14.31 -1.81
N MET A 66 -7.04 15.37 -1.03
CA MET A 66 -6.11 16.45 -1.38
C MET A 66 -4.69 16.08 -0.94
N GLY A 67 -3.70 16.29 -1.80
CA GLY A 67 -2.31 15.88 -1.58
C GLY A 67 -2.11 14.39 -1.80
N SER A 68 -2.90 13.79 -2.69
CA SER A 68 -2.87 12.35 -2.97
C SER A 68 -1.68 11.95 -3.84
N TRP A 69 -1.44 10.64 -3.96
CA TRP A 69 -0.47 10.12 -4.91
C TRP A 69 -0.80 10.49 -6.36
N ASN A 70 -2.06 10.79 -6.67
CA ASN A 70 -2.50 11.17 -8.01
C ASN A 70 -2.32 12.67 -8.32
N ASP A 71 -1.75 13.45 -7.39
CA ASP A 71 -1.64 14.91 -7.54
C ASP A 71 -0.29 15.29 -8.18
N VAL A 72 0.77 15.37 -7.38
CA VAL A 72 2.12 15.76 -7.83
C VAL A 72 2.88 14.61 -8.52
N PRO A 73 2.84 13.37 -8.01
CA PRO A 73 3.64 12.27 -8.58
C PRO A 73 3.48 11.98 -10.09
N PRO A 74 2.29 12.11 -10.73
CA PRO A 74 2.19 11.94 -12.18
C PRO A 74 3.03 12.95 -12.97
N TYR A 75 3.09 14.21 -12.51
CA TYR A 75 3.92 15.25 -13.12
C TYR A 75 5.41 14.94 -12.91
N SER A 76 5.80 14.58 -11.69
CA SER A 76 7.17 14.16 -11.38
C SER A 76 7.61 12.96 -12.23
N ALA A 77 6.72 11.98 -12.45
CA ALA A 77 7.00 10.85 -13.35
C ALA A 77 7.17 11.30 -14.80
N HIS A 78 6.36 12.24 -15.29
CA HIS A 78 6.50 12.80 -16.64
C HIS A 78 7.84 13.51 -16.85
N GLU A 79 8.25 14.38 -15.91
CA GLU A 79 9.55 15.08 -15.97
C GLU A 79 10.75 14.11 -16.03
N HIS A 80 10.59 12.92 -15.45
CA HIS A 80 11.61 11.87 -15.46
C HIS A 80 11.48 10.87 -16.64
N GLY A 81 10.50 11.04 -17.53
CA GLY A 81 10.24 10.11 -18.65
C GLY A 81 9.71 8.74 -18.21
N LEU A 82 9.08 8.67 -17.04
CA LEU A 82 8.61 7.44 -16.38
C LEU A 82 7.07 7.34 -16.30
N SER A 83 6.32 8.11 -17.10
CA SER A 83 4.85 8.09 -17.07
C SER A 83 4.25 6.69 -17.22
N ALA A 84 4.77 5.86 -18.13
CA ALA A 84 4.28 4.49 -18.29
C ALA A 84 4.60 3.58 -17.09
N GLU A 85 5.75 3.77 -16.44
CA GLU A 85 6.09 3.04 -15.21
C GLU A 85 5.19 3.51 -14.04
N PHE A 86 4.84 4.80 -14.01
CA PHE A 86 3.92 5.37 -13.05
C PHE A 86 2.52 4.77 -13.15
N ASP A 87 1.93 4.75 -14.35
CA ASP A 87 0.60 4.17 -14.56
C ASP A 87 0.60 2.69 -14.16
N ALA A 88 1.59 1.93 -14.64
CA ALA A 88 1.71 0.50 -14.34
C ALA A 88 1.88 0.20 -12.84
N CYS A 89 2.74 0.95 -12.13
CA CYS A 89 2.95 0.75 -10.69
C CYS A 89 1.74 1.17 -9.86
N SER A 90 1.09 2.27 -10.24
CA SER A 90 -0.09 2.79 -9.54
C SER A 90 -1.27 1.82 -9.67
N ASP A 91 -1.54 1.35 -10.89
CA ASP A 91 -2.59 0.36 -11.16
C ASP A 91 -2.32 -0.97 -10.47
N ALA A 92 -1.07 -1.44 -10.49
CA ALA A 92 -0.68 -2.68 -9.83
C ALA A 92 -0.86 -2.58 -8.31
N LEU A 93 -0.51 -1.45 -7.69
CA LEU A 93 -0.72 -1.25 -6.26
C LEU A 93 -2.21 -1.18 -5.92
N TYR A 94 -2.99 -0.39 -6.66
CA TYR A 94 -4.42 -0.23 -6.42
C TYR A 94 -5.18 -1.56 -6.56
N SER A 95 -4.85 -2.36 -7.57
CA SER A 95 -5.44 -3.70 -7.76
C SER A 95 -5.04 -4.63 -6.62
N ALA A 96 -3.75 -4.68 -6.27
CA ALA A 96 -3.26 -5.53 -5.19
C ALA A 96 -3.82 -5.15 -3.81
N MET A 97 -4.16 -3.88 -3.58
CA MET A 97 -4.82 -3.42 -2.37
C MET A 97 -6.27 -3.88 -2.29
N GLN A 98 -7.01 -3.79 -3.40
CA GLN A 98 -8.41 -4.25 -3.45
C GLN A 98 -8.48 -5.76 -3.17
N GLU A 99 -7.68 -6.57 -3.87
CA GLU A 99 -7.61 -8.01 -3.65
C GLU A 99 -7.23 -8.36 -2.21
N ALA A 100 -6.24 -7.66 -1.65
CA ALA A 100 -5.79 -7.87 -0.28
C ALA A 100 -6.86 -7.47 0.76
N LEU A 101 -7.57 -6.38 0.51
CA LEU A 101 -8.66 -5.92 1.38
C LEU A 101 -9.82 -6.91 1.35
N GLU A 102 -10.26 -7.35 0.17
CA GLU A 102 -11.29 -8.37 -0.01
C GLU A 102 -10.92 -9.68 0.69
N ALA A 103 -9.69 -10.14 0.55
CA ALA A 103 -9.21 -11.33 1.25
C ALA A 103 -9.23 -11.15 2.78
N ALA A 104 -8.76 -9.99 3.29
CA ALA A 104 -8.70 -9.72 4.72
C ALA A 104 -10.09 -9.65 5.37
N VAL A 105 -11.07 -9.01 4.73
CA VAL A 105 -12.42 -8.86 5.30
C VAL A 105 -13.27 -10.13 5.21
N ASN A 106 -12.82 -11.12 4.44
CA ASN A 106 -13.43 -12.46 4.38
C ASN A 106 -12.68 -13.49 5.25
N GLU A 107 -11.54 -13.13 5.84
CA GLU A 107 -10.75 -14.02 6.69
C GLU A 107 -11.16 -13.84 8.17
N SER A 108 -12.09 -14.67 8.62
CA SER A 108 -12.47 -14.79 10.02
C SER A 108 -11.33 -15.37 10.86
N ALA A 109 -11.35 -15.13 12.17
CA ALA A 109 -10.43 -15.73 13.14
C ALA A 109 -10.74 -17.22 13.41
N GLU A 110 -11.38 -17.93 12.46
CA GLU A 110 -12.28 -19.06 12.70
C GLU A 110 -11.89 -20.01 13.85
N GLN A 111 -12.94 -20.23 14.66
CA GLN A 111 -13.07 -20.95 15.92
C GLN A 111 -12.28 -22.27 16.00
N GLU A 112 -11.33 -22.35 16.93
CA GLU A 112 -10.97 -23.63 17.57
C GLU A 112 -12.10 -24.10 18.51
#